data_AF-A0ABC9D5L8-F1
#
_entry.id   AF-A0ABC9D5L8-F1
#
_cell.length_a   1.000
_cell.length_b   1.000
_cell.length_c   1.000
_cell.angle_alpha   90.00
_cell.angle_beta   90.00
_cell.angle_gamma   90.00
#
_symmetry.space_group_name_H-M   'P 1'
#
loop_
_entity.id
_entity.type
_entity.pdbx_description
1 polymer ?
#
loop_
_entity_poly.entity_id
_entity_poly.type
_entity_poly.pdbx_seq_one_letter_code
_entity_poly.pdbx_strand_id
1 'polypeptide(L)'
;MEPSPRKNLSAATATILLLVILTAESSKSFADGCQHLSGSYRGACWPLVSDDACNIACTGESSDNFFGVCDSFKCWCLTKCHSEIVAPASTPILP
;
A
#
# COMPACT_ATOMS: atom_id res chain seq x y z
N MET A 1 31.79 4.86 51.24
CA MET A 1 30.46 5.13 50.69
C MET A 1 30.65 5.35 49.19
N GLU A 2 30.37 4.32 48.39
CA GLU A 2 30.57 4.35 46.93
C GLU A 2 29.33 4.96 46.27
N PRO A 3 29.46 5.88 45.29
CA PRO A 3 28.28 6.45 44.65
C PRO A 3 27.67 5.42 43.68
N SER A 4 26.40 5.08 43.88
CA SER A 4 25.68 4.17 42.99
C SER A 4 25.63 4.71 41.56
N PRO A 5 25.86 3.86 40.53
CA PRO A 5 25.76 4.27 39.13
C PRO A 5 24.31 4.64 38.78
N ARG A 6 24.06 5.91 38.48
CA ARG A 6 22.78 6.34 37.90
C ARG A 6 22.74 5.90 36.44
N LYS A 7 21.96 4.86 36.14
CA LYS A 7 21.66 4.42 34.77
C LYS A 7 20.68 5.42 34.16
N ASN A 8 21.17 6.26 33.23
CA ASN A 8 20.34 7.20 32.48
C ASN A 8 19.42 6.42 31.51
N LEU A 9 18.15 6.22 31.88
CA LEU A 9 17.11 5.60 31.05
C LEU A 9 16.67 6.47 29.84
N SER A 10 17.37 7.56 29.55
CA SER A 10 16.95 8.57 28.57
C SER A 10 17.40 8.30 27.14
N ALA A 11 18.31 7.35 26.91
CA ALA A 11 18.87 7.10 25.57
C ALA A 11 18.05 6.06 24.77
N ALA A 12 17.44 5.08 25.45
CA ALA A 12 16.76 3.97 24.80
C ALA A 12 15.36 4.34 24.25
N THR A 13 14.70 5.35 24.82
CA THR A 13 13.39 5.81 24.34
C THR A 13 13.50 6.74 23.13
N ALA A 14 14.55 7.58 23.09
CA ALA A 14 14.81 8.47 21.96
C ALA A 14 15.18 7.71 20.67
N THR A 15 15.88 6.58 20.79
CA THR A 15 16.24 5.74 19.63
C THR A 15 15.03 5.04 19.00
N ILE A 16 14.05 4.62 19.81
CA ILE A 16 12.83 3.97 19.31
C ILE A 16 11.95 4.94 18.51
N LEU A 17 11.83 6.20 18.94
CA LEU A 17 11.06 7.21 18.19
C LEU A 17 11.72 7.60 16.86
N LEU A 18 13.06 7.62 16.79
CA LEU A 18 13.77 8.00 15.56
C LEU A 18 13.63 6.96 14.43
N LEU A 19 13.45 5.68 14.76
CA LEU A 19 13.25 4.60 13.78
C LEU A 19 11.93 4.69 13.02
N VAL A 20 10.94 5.44 13.54
CA VAL A 20 9.59 5.54 12.95
C VAL A 20 9.52 6.53 11.78
N ILE A 21 10.51 7.42 11.59
CA ILE A 21 10.39 8.58 10.68
C ILE A 21 10.96 8.33 9.27
N LEU A 22 11.63 7.20 9.01
CA LEU A 22 12.22 6.92 7.69
C LEU A 22 11.23 6.22 6.74
N THR A 23 10.10 6.86 6.44
CA THR A 23 9.31 6.49 5.25
C THR A 23 9.66 7.45 4.12
N ALA A 24 10.73 7.13 3.40
CA ALA A 24 11.05 7.80 2.14
C ALA A 24 9.99 7.40 1.11
N GLU A 25 9.07 8.33 0.82
CA GLU A 25 8.11 8.22 -0.28
C GLU A 25 8.89 8.29 -1.60
N SER A 26 9.37 7.13 -2.04
CA SER A 26 9.81 6.96 -3.43
C SER A 26 8.55 6.76 -4.25
N SER A 27 8.13 7.82 -4.95
CA SER A 27 7.03 7.78 -5.91
C SER A 27 7.43 6.81 -7.03
N LYS A 28 7.14 5.53 -6.85
CA LYS A 28 7.24 4.55 -7.92
C LYS A 28 6.05 4.79 -8.81
N SER A 29 6.27 5.50 -9.91
CA SER A 29 5.34 5.55 -11.02
C SER A 29 5.19 4.12 -11.54
N PHE A 30 4.19 3.40 -11.06
CA PHE A 30 3.86 2.07 -11.57
C PHE A 30 3.47 2.24 -13.04
N ALA A 31 4.26 1.62 -13.91
CA ALA A 31 4.09 1.63 -15.35
C ALA A 31 2.66 1.21 -15.73
N ASP A 32 1.93 2.11 -16.38
CA ASP A 32 0.74 1.88 -17.24
C ASP A 32 -0.37 0.94 -16.70
N GLY A 33 -0.48 0.83 -15.38
CA GLY A 33 -1.47 0.00 -14.70
C GLY A 33 -2.43 0.83 -13.84
N CYS A 34 -3.67 0.37 -13.71
CA CYS A 34 -4.65 0.97 -12.82
C CYS A 34 -4.55 0.27 -11.46
N GLN A 35 -4.58 1.03 -10.37
CA GLN A 35 -4.55 0.47 -9.02
C GLN A 35 -5.83 0.77 -8.25
N HIS A 36 -6.25 -0.18 -7.42
CA HIS A 36 -7.31 0.03 -6.44
C HIS A 36 -6.90 -0.54 -5.08
N LEU A 37 -7.56 -0.11 -4.01
CA LEU A 37 -7.34 -0.68 -2.69
C LEU A 37 -7.92 -2.11 -2.65
N SER A 38 -7.17 -3.03 -2.06
CA SER A 38 -7.66 -4.36 -1.75
C SER A 38 -8.85 -4.28 -0.79
N GLY A 39 -9.95 -4.98 -1.13
CA GLY A 39 -11.13 -5.07 -0.28
C GLY A 39 -11.05 -6.17 0.78
N SER A 40 -10.17 -7.15 0.60
CA SER A 40 -10.03 -8.33 1.44
C SER A 40 -8.82 -8.29 2.37
N TYR A 41 -7.77 -7.53 2.03
CA TYR A 41 -6.57 -7.40 2.85
C TYR A 41 -6.86 -6.65 4.16
N ARG A 42 -6.31 -7.14 5.27
CA ARG A 42 -6.53 -6.59 6.61
C ARG A 42 -5.20 -6.28 7.30
N GLY A 43 -5.15 -5.15 8.01
CA GLY A 43 -3.98 -4.71 8.76
C GLY A 43 -3.06 -3.78 7.96
N ALA A 44 -1.92 -3.43 8.55
CA ALA A 44 -0.91 -2.59 7.91
C ALA A 44 -0.07 -3.40 6.93
N CYS A 45 0.04 -2.90 5.70
CA CYS A 45 0.84 -3.52 4.64
C CYS A 45 2.28 -2.99 4.66
N TRP A 46 3.24 -3.80 5.10
CA TRP A 46 4.65 -3.41 5.10
C TRP A 46 5.37 -3.97 3.87
N PRO A 47 6.00 -3.12 3.01
CA PRO A 47 6.63 -3.58 1.76
C PRO A 47 7.67 -4.69 1.90
N LEU A 48 8.30 -4.84 3.07
CA LEU A 48 9.32 -5.85 3.34
C LEU A 48 8.77 -7.16 3.95
N VAL A 49 7.52 -7.15 4.42
CA VAL A 49 6.97 -8.23 5.26
C VAL A 49 5.63 -8.75 4.74
N SER A 50 4.88 -7.90 4.05
CA SER A 50 3.48 -8.11 3.73
C SER A 50 3.19 -8.15 2.24
N ASP A 51 4.19 -7.93 1.39
CA ASP A 51 4.00 -7.82 -0.07
C ASP A 51 3.42 -9.12 -0.64
N ASP A 52 3.94 -10.28 -0.23
CA ASP A 52 3.39 -11.59 -0.64
C ASP A 52 1.94 -11.79 -0.20
N ALA A 53 1.62 -11.41 1.05
CA ALA A 53 0.26 -11.52 1.57
C ALA A 53 -0.70 -10.57 0.85
N CYS A 54 -0.24 -9.37 0.49
CA CYS A 54 -0.98 -8.42 -0.33
C CYS A 54 -1.22 -8.97 -1.75
N ASN A 55 -0.19 -9.53 -2.37
CA ASN A 55 -0.31 -10.14 -3.69
C ASN A 55 -1.31 -11.31 -3.71
N ILE A 56 -1.27 -12.18 -2.69
CA ILE A 56 -2.23 -13.28 -2.55
C ILE A 56 -3.66 -12.75 -2.38
N ALA A 57 -3.85 -11.71 -1.54
CA ALA A 57 -5.16 -11.09 -1.36
C ALA A 57 -5.69 -10.52 -2.69
N CYS A 58 -4.87 -9.77 -3.41
CA CYS A 58 -5.26 -9.17 -4.69
C CYS A 58 -5.60 -10.19 -5.76
N THR A 59 -4.77 -11.22 -5.94
CA THR A 59 -5.04 -12.30 -6.91
C THR A 59 -6.22 -13.20 -6.50
N GLY A 60 -6.55 -13.26 -5.21
CA GLY A 60 -7.75 -13.92 -4.70
C GLY A 60 -9.04 -13.12 -4.86
N GLU A 61 -8.96 -11.79 -4.95
CA GLU A 61 -10.12 -10.91 -5.10
C GLU A 61 -10.73 -10.96 -6.50
N SER A 62 -9.88 -11.00 -7.54
CA SER A 62 -10.31 -11.01 -8.94
C SER A 62 -9.22 -11.59 -9.83
N SER A 63 -9.63 -12.27 -10.90
CA SER A 63 -8.73 -12.70 -11.98
C SER A 63 -8.18 -11.53 -12.81
N ASP A 64 -8.81 -10.35 -12.73
CA ASP A 64 -8.35 -9.14 -13.42
C ASP A 64 -7.17 -8.46 -12.69
N ASN A 65 -6.95 -8.82 -11.43
CA ASN A 65 -5.82 -8.35 -10.63
C ASN A 65 -4.60 -9.22 -10.93
N PHE A 66 -3.52 -8.61 -11.42
CA PHE A 66 -2.32 -9.36 -11.78
C PHE A 66 -1.22 -9.30 -10.72
N PHE A 67 -1.25 -8.32 -9.82
CA PHE A 67 -0.29 -8.19 -8.73
C PHE A 67 -0.87 -7.37 -7.56
N GLY A 68 -0.30 -7.53 -6.37
CA GLY A 68 -0.57 -6.68 -5.21
C GLY A 68 0.71 -6.14 -4.60
N VAL A 69 0.71 -4.87 -4.21
CA VAL A 69 1.88 -4.18 -3.61
C VAL A 69 1.48 -3.40 -2.36
N CYS A 70 2.38 -3.40 -1.37
CA CYS A 70 2.24 -2.52 -0.22
C CYS A 70 2.75 -1.11 -0.56
N ASP A 71 1.90 -0.11 -0.39
CA ASP A 71 2.26 1.30 -0.47
C ASP A 71 1.50 2.13 0.57
N SER A 72 2.18 3.08 1.20
CA SER A 72 1.67 3.89 2.32
C SER A 72 0.90 3.08 3.39
N PHE A 73 1.43 1.92 3.78
CA PHE A 73 0.80 0.97 4.74
C PHE A 73 -0.52 0.33 4.28
N LYS A 74 -0.87 0.45 3.01
CA LYS A 74 -2.06 -0.12 2.40
C LYS A 74 -1.69 -1.13 1.33
N CYS A 75 -2.56 -2.11 1.11
CA CYS A 75 -2.42 -3.06 0.02
C CYS A 75 -3.16 -2.53 -1.22
N TRP A 76 -2.43 -2.36 -2.31
CA TRP A 76 -2.93 -1.91 -3.60
C TRP A 76 -2.88 -3.04 -4.61
N CYS A 77 -4.00 -3.33 -5.24
CA CYS A 77 -4.12 -4.31 -6.32
C CYS A 77 -3.94 -3.62 -7.67
N LEU A 78 -3.08 -4.18 -8.51
CA LEU A 78 -2.81 -3.69 -9.85
C LEU A 78 -3.65 -4.45 -10.86
N THR A 79 -4.26 -3.69 -11.77
CA THR A 79 -5.22 -4.12 -12.78
C THR A 79 -4.91 -3.48 -14.11
N LYS A 80 -5.40 -4.09 -15.20
CA LYS A 80 -5.38 -3.43 -16.51
C LYS A 80 -6.35 -2.26 -16.47
N CYS A 81 -5.89 -1.09 -16.90
CA CYS A 81 -6.80 0.03 -17.12
C CYS A 81 -7.77 -0.34 -18.26
N HIS A 82 -9.04 -0.53 -17.93
CA HIS A 82 -10.08 -0.48 -18.96
C HIS A 82 -10.32 0.98 -19.30
N SER A 83 -9.91 1.38 -20.51
CA SER A 83 -10.47 2.58 -21.14
C SER A 83 -11.92 2.26 -21.46
N GLU A 84 -12.84 2.48 -20.53
CA GLU A 84 -14.26 2.46 -20.87
C GLU A 84 -14.51 3.59 -21.87
N ILE A 85 -14.62 3.23 -23.15
CA ILE A 85 -15.16 4.13 -24.16
C ILE A 85 -16.64 4.27 -23.80
N VAL A 86 -16.98 5.33 -23.06
CA VAL A 86 -18.37 5.68 -22.77
C VAL A 86 -19.02 5.99 -24.11
N ALA A 87 -19.72 5.01 -24.68
CA ALA A 87 -20.48 5.20 -25.91
C ALA A 87 -21.51 6.31 -25.64
N PRO A 88 -21.54 7.40 -26.45
CA PRO A 88 -22.57 8.40 -26.29
C PRO A 88 -23.91 7.71 -26.56
N ALA A 89 -24.82 7.76 -25.58
CA ALA A 89 -26.18 7.30 -25.74
C ALA A 89 -26.77 7.99 -26.97
N SER A 90 -26.93 7.24 -28.06
CA SER A 90 -27.50 7.78 -29.29
C SER A 90 -28.95 8.15 -28.99
N THR A 91 -29.24 9.45 -29.11
CA THR A 91 -30.59 9.99 -29.00
C THR A 91 -31.51 9.36 -30.05
N PRO A 92 -32.80 9.17 -29.75
CA PRO A 92 -33.73 8.59 -30.71
C PRO A 92 -33.92 9.54 -31.90
N ILE A 93 -33.73 9.02 -33.11
CA ILE A 93 -34.12 9.68 -34.36
C ILE A 93 -35.66 9.63 -34.41
N LEU A 94 -36.32 10.77 -34.30
CA LEU A 94 -37.76 10.87 -34.62
C LEU A 94 -37.95 10.90 -36.15
N PRO A 95 -39.01 10.24 -36.67
CA PRO A 95 -39.36 10.23 -38.09
C PRO A 95 -39.87 11.59 -38.60
#